data_AF-A0A833E2P8-F1
#
_entry.id   AF-A0A833E2P8-F1
#
_cell.length_a   1.000
_cell.length_b   1.000
_cell.length_c   1.000
_cell.angle_alpha   90.00
_cell.angle_beta   90.00
_cell.angle_gamma   90.00
#
_symmetry.space_group_name_H-M   'P 1'
#
loop_
_entity.id
_entity.type
_entity.pdbx_description
1 polymer ?
#
loop_
_entity_poly.entity_id
_entity_poly.type
_entity_poly.pdbx_seq_one_letter_code
_entity_poly.pdbx_strand_id
1 'polypeptide(L)'
;MVSSKKTKKEIKTLTDLPGVGPATASKLIEAGYSTIEAIAVATPQELSAAAGIPLTTAQRIIKAARDALNIRFKTALELKKERLTAKRITTGSKNLDDLLGGGIETKMITEFFGEFG
;
A
#
# COMPACT_ATOMS: atom_id res chain seq x y z
N MET A 1 24.91 29.00 13.33
CA MET A 1 25.18 27.80 12.52
C MET A 1 23.82 27.22 12.11
N VAL A 2 23.37 27.52 10.89
CA VAL A 2 22.00 27.20 10.44
C VAL A 2 21.96 25.73 9.99
N SER A 3 21.44 24.85 10.84
CA SER A 3 21.19 23.46 10.46
C SER A 3 19.91 23.39 9.62
N SER A 4 20.08 23.35 8.30
CA SER A 4 19.00 23.15 7.33
C SER A 4 18.28 21.82 7.61
N LYS A 5 17.08 21.90 8.23
CA LYS A 5 16.10 20.81 8.20
C LYS A 5 15.66 20.66 6.74
N LYS A 6 16.24 19.70 6.00
CA LYS A 6 15.62 19.21 4.75
C LYS A 6 14.28 18.60 5.12
N THR A 7 13.20 19.33 4.89
CA THR A 7 11.83 18.82 4.89
C THR A 7 11.78 17.66 3.89
N LYS A 8 11.61 16.44 4.39
CA LYS A 8 11.45 15.24 3.57
C LYS A 8 10.17 15.47 2.74
N LYS A 9 10.30 15.69 1.43
CA LYS A 9 9.16 15.95 0.54
C LYS A 9 8.19 14.76 0.66
N GLU A 10 6.96 15.05 1.04
CA GLU A 10 5.89 14.06 1.19
C GLU A 10 5.51 13.56 -0.20
N ILE A 11 5.71 12.26 -0.47
CA ILE A 11 5.42 11.65 -1.78
C ILE A 11 3.91 11.40 -1.82
N LYS A 12 3.18 12.17 -2.65
CA LYS A 12 1.71 12.05 -2.78
C LYS A 12 1.29 11.52 -4.13
N THR A 13 2.07 11.81 -5.16
CA THR A 13 1.76 11.46 -6.55
C THR A 13 2.88 10.60 -7.15
N LEU A 14 2.60 9.94 -8.27
CA LEU A 14 3.59 9.10 -8.96
C LEU A 14 4.84 9.90 -9.37
N THR A 15 4.68 11.16 -9.76
CA THR A 15 5.79 12.04 -10.18
C THR A 15 6.64 12.55 -9.02
N ASP A 16 6.19 12.36 -7.77
CA ASP A 16 7.02 12.62 -6.60
C ASP A 16 8.04 11.48 -6.35
N LEU A 17 7.85 10.32 -6.99
CA LEU A 17 8.80 9.22 -6.88
C LEU A 17 10.09 9.55 -7.66
N PRO A 18 11.26 9.38 -7.03
CA PRO A 18 12.54 9.62 -7.70
C PRO A 18 12.71 8.66 -8.88
N GLY A 19 12.90 9.22 -10.07
CA GLY A 19 13.01 8.45 -11.32
C GLY A 19 11.71 8.30 -12.10
N VAL A 20 10.60 8.90 -11.64
CA VAL A 20 9.34 8.94 -12.37
C VAL A 20 9.08 10.36 -12.87
N GLY A 21 9.28 10.58 -14.17
CA GLY A 21 8.87 11.81 -14.85
C GLY A 21 7.41 11.74 -15.33
N PRO A 22 6.84 12.85 -15.86
CA PRO A 22 5.47 12.88 -16.37
C PRO A 22 5.20 11.80 -17.43
N ALA A 23 6.12 11.59 -18.37
CA ALA A 23 5.96 10.57 -19.41
C ALA A 23 5.95 9.13 -18.85
N THR A 24 6.80 8.85 -17.85
CA THR A 24 6.82 7.56 -17.16
C THR A 24 5.54 7.37 -16.35
N ALA A 25 5.06 8.42 -15.67
CA ALA A 25 3.82 8.38 -14.91
C ALA A 25 2.61 8.08 -15.82
N SER A 26 2.51 8.70 -16.99
CA SER A 26 1.45 8.41 -17.96
C SER A 26 1.45 6.93 -18.38
N LYS A 27 2.62 6.38 -18.75
CA LYS A 27 2.75 4.96 -19.13
C LYS A 27 2.38 4.01 -17.99
N LEU A 28 2.78 4.34 -16.76
CA LEU A 28 2.44 3.57 -15.58
C LEU A 28 0.92 3.57 -15.34
N ILE A 29 0.27 4.73 -15.45
CA ILE A 29 -1.19 4.85 -15.32
C ILE A 29 -1.90 4.05 -16.42
N GLU A 30 -1.48 4.17 -17.68
CA GLU A 30 -2.02 3.40 -18.80
C GLU A 30 -1.87 1.89 -18.60
N ALA A 31 -0.79 1.45 -17.96
CA ALA A 31 -0.55 0.06 -17.61
C ALA A 31 -1.22 -0.40 -16.29
N GLY A 32 -2.05 0.44 -15.66
CA GLY A 32 -2.80 0.11 -14.44
C GLY A 32 -2.09 0.42 -13.11
N TYR A 33 -0.90 1.01 -13.13
CA TYR A 33 -0.14 1.42 -11.94
C TYR A 33 -0.43 2.88 -11.59
N SER A 34 -1.66 3.17 -11.20
CA SER A 34 -2.12 4.54 -10.87
C SER A 34 -1.79 4.98 -9.44
N THR A 35 -1.39 4.06 -8.56
CA THR A 35 -1.11 4.34 -7.14
C THR A 35 0.30 3.92 -6.74
N ILE A 36 0.80 4.52 -5.64
CA ILE A 36 2.12 4.18 -5.09
C ILE A 36 2.11 2.74 -4.56
N GLU A 37 0.97 2.28 -4.02
CA GLU A 37 0.74 0.91 -3.55
C GLU A 37 0.88 -0.10 -4.69
N ALA A 38 0.27 0.18 -5.85
CA ALA A 38 0.36 -0.69 -7.02
C ALA A 38 1.82 -0.87 -7.47
N ILE A 39 2.61 0.21 -7.44
CA ILE A 39 4.04 0.16 -7.75
C ILE A 39 4.83 -0.62 -6.69
N ALA A 40 4.52 -0.44 -5.40
CA ALA A 40 5.28 -1.05 -4.31
C ALA A 40 5.15 -2.60 -4.27
N VAL A 41 4.02 -3.13 -4.75
CA VAL A 41 3.75 -4.57 -4.81
C VAL A 41 4.14 -5.22 -6.15
N ALA A 42 4.37 -4.43 -7.19
CA ALA A 42 4.79 -4.90 -8.51
C ALA A 42 6.18 -5.54 -8.48
N THR A 43 6.44 -6.46 -9.43
CA THR A 43 7.80 -6.94 -9.67
C THR A 43 8.57 -5.94 -10.54
N PRO A 44 9.91 -5.84 -10.38
CA PRO A 44 10.72 -4.98 -11.25
C PRO A 44 10.58 -5.29 -12.74
N GLN A 45 10.39 -6.55 -13.11
CA GLN A 45 10.24 -7.01 -14.48
C GLN A 45 8.95 -6.51 -15.11
N GLU A 46 7.81 -6.65 -14.41
CA GLU A 46 6.52 -6.14 -14.88
C GLU A 46 6.56 -4.62 -15.05
N LEU A 47 7.08 -3.91 -14.05
CA LEU A 47 7.15 -2.45 -14.08
C LEU A 47 8.08 -1.93 -15.19
N SER A 48 9.21 -2.63 -15.42
CA SER A 48 10.16 -2.32 -16.48
C SER A 48 9.51 -2.48 -17.86
N ALA A 49 8.81 -3.58 -18.10
CA ALA A 49 8.10 -3.84 -19.35
C ALA A 49 6.95 -2.84 -19.58
N ALA A 50 6.14 -2.60 -18.55
CA ALA A 50 4.97 -1.70 -18.62
C ALA A 50 5.35 -0.25 -18.94
N ALA A 51 6.38 0.29 -18.26
CA ALA A 51 6.78 1.69 -18.45
C ALA A 51 7.85 1.89 -19.53
N GLY A 52 8.41 0.80 -20.09
CA GLY A 52 9.52 0.84 -21.04
C GLY A 52 10.78 1.48 -20.43
N ILE A 53 11.06 1.15 -19.16
CA ILE A 53 12.21 1.68 -18.41
C ILE A 53 13.21 0.57 -18.10
N PRO A 54 14.52 0.88 -17.91
CA PRO A 54 15.50 -0.10 -17.51
C PRO A 54 15.13 -0.80 -16.19
N LEU A 55 15.47 -2.09 -16.07
CA LEU A 55 15.18 -2.90 -14.88
C LEU A 55 15.75 -2.29 -13.58
N THR A 56 16.95 -1.71 -13.66
CA THR A 56 17.60 -1.03 -12.53
C THR A 56 16.82 0.21 -12.09
N THR A 57 16.20 0.94 -13.02
CA THR A 57 15.33 2.08 -12.73
C THR A 57 14.03 1.61 -12.08
N ALA A 58 13.41 0.54 -12.59
CA ALA A 58 12.22 -0.07 -12.00
C ALA A 58 12.48 -0.50 -10.54
N GLN A 59 13.60 -1.18 -10.26
CA GLN A 59 13.99 -1.55 -8.89
C GLN A 59 14.10 -0.35 -7.96
N ARG A 60 14.69 0.76 -8.43
CA ARG A 60 14.83 2.00 -7.65
C ARG A 60 13.48 2.65 -7.37
N ILE A 61 12.58 2.68 -8.35
CA ILE A 61 11.23 3.23 -8.21
C ILE A 61 10.43 2.40 -7.20
N ILE A 62 10.45 1.07 -7.30
CA ILE A 62 9.76 0.17 -6.36
C ILE A 62 10.30 0.37 -4.94
N LYS A 63 11.63 0.47 -4.77
CA LYS A 63 12.23 0.74 -3.48
C LYS A 63 11.75 2.08 -2.91
N ALA A 64 11.76 3.14 -3.71
CA ALA A 64 11.29 4.44 -3.29
C ALA A 64 9.79 4.45 -2.92
N ALA A 65 8.97 3.69 -3.65
CA ALA A 65 7.55 3.51 -3.33
C ALA A 65 7.35 2.78 -2.00
N ARG A 66 8.13 1.71 -1.73
CA ARG A 66 8.10 1.00 -0.44
C ARG A 66 8.55 1.89 0.72
N ASP A 67 9.59 2.70 0.52
CA ASP A 67 10.07 3.66 1.50
C ASP A 67 9.02 4.76 1.77
N ALA A 68 8.34 5.23 0.73
CA ALA A 68 7.25 6.21 0.83
C ALA A 68 6.07 5.68 1.66
N LEU A 69 5.71 4.41 1.46
CA LEU A 69 4.63 3.72 2.19
C LEU A 69 5.06 3.18 3.55
N ASN A 70 6.31 3.42 3.98
CA ASN A 70 6.87 2.90 5.22
C ASN A 70 6.74 1.37 5.34
N ILE A 71 6.91 0.66 4.21
CA ILE A 71 6.97 -0.80 4.16
C ILE A 71 8.36 -1.21 4.61
N ARG A 72 8.49 -1.44 5.92
CA ARG A 72 9.73 -1.82 6.60
C ARG A 72 9.48 -2.93 7.60
N PHE A 73 10.56 -3.47 8.16
CA PHE A 73 10.47 -4.30 9.35
C PHE A 73 9.84 -3.53 10.51
N LYS A 74 8.91 -4.18 11.20
CA LYS A 74 8.19 -3.66 12.36
C LYS A 74 8.35 -4.65 13.52
N THR A 75 8.36 -4.12 14.74
CA THR A 75 8.33 -4.93 15.97
C THR A 75 6.94 -5.51 16.20
N ALA A 76 6.85 -6.58 16.99
CA ALA A 76 5.57 -7.17 17.37
C ALA A 76 4.64 -6.15 18.07
N LEU A 77 5.20 -5.24 18.86
CA LEU A 77 4.44 -4.19 19.54
C LEU A 77 3.84 -3.17 18.57
N GLU A 78 4.63 -2.70 17.58
CA GLU A 78 4.14 -1.80 16.52
C GLU A 78 3.00 -2.47 15.74
N LEU A 79 3.18 -3.73 15.33
CA LEU A 79 2.16 -4.50 14.61
C LEU A 79 0.87 -4.64 15.44
N LYS A 80 0.98 -4.98 16.73
CA LYS A 80 -0.18 -5.09 17.63
C LYS A 80 -0.95 -3.76 17.70
N LYS A 81 -0.25 -2.63 17.84
CA LYS A 81 -0.88 -1.30 17.88
C LYS A 81 -1.62 -0.98 16.59
N GLU A 82 -1.05 -1.30 15.42
CA GLU A 82 -1.76 -1.13 14.14
C GLU A 82 -3.03 -1.97 14.08
N ARG A 83 -2.97 -3.24 14.47
CA ARG A 83 -4.13 -4.14 14.43
C ARG A 83 -5.27 -3.72 15.36
N LEU A 84 -4.96 -3.14 16.52
CA LEU A 84 -5.98 -2.60 17.43
C LEU A 84 -6.81 -1.47 16.81
N THR A 85 -6.30 -0.83 15.74
CA THR A 85 -6.99 0.25 15.02
C THR A 85 -7.70 -0.22 13.75
N ALA A 86 -7.73 -1.52 13.49
CA ALA A 86 -8.40 -2.08 12.32
C ALA A 86 -9.90 -1.76 12.34
N LYS A 87 -10.43 -1.28 11.21
CA LYS A 87 -11.84 -0.93 11.08
C LYS A 87 -12.68 -2.19 10.90
N ARG A 88 -13.87 -2.18 11.49
CA ARG A 88 -14.85 -3.26 11.44
C ARG A 88 -16.20 -2.75 10.93
N ILE A 89 -16.92 -3.62 10.23
CA ILE A 89 -18.27 -3.37 9.70
C ILE A 89 -19.25 -4.21 10.52
N THR A 90 -20.29 -3.59 11.08
CA THR A 90 -21.35 -4.29 11.81
C THR A 90 -22.12 -5.25 10.91
N THR A 91 -22.52 -6.39 11.46
CA THR A 91 -23.42 -7.36 10.82
C THR A 91 -24.89 -7.00 10.98
N GLY A 92 -25.21 -5.98 11.78
CA GLY A 92 -26.58 -5.63 12.18
C GLY A 92 -27.13 -6.49 13.34
N SER A 93 -26.43 -7.56 13.72
CA SER A 93 -26.75 -8.38 14.90
C SER A 93 -25.70 -8.14 15.99
N LYS A 94 -26.14 -7.66 17.16
CA LYS A 94 -25.23 -7.42 18.30
C LYS A 94 -24.50 -8.70 18.71
N ASN A 95 -25.22 -9.82 18.77
CA ASN A 95 -24.64 -11.10 19.18
C ASN A 95 -23.56 -11.59 18.19
N LEU A 96 -23.78 -11.39 16.89
CA LEU A 96 -22.82 -11.78 15.88
C LEU A 96 -21.63 -10.82 15.85
N ASP A 97 -21.84 -9.52 16.04
CA ASP A 97 -20.75 -8.55 16.18
C ASP A 97 -19.87 -8.89 17.38
N ASP A 98 -20.46 -9.19 18.54
CA ASP A 98 -19.73 -9.58 19.74
C ASP A 98 -18.93 -10.87 19.51
N LEU A 99 -19.52 -11.87 18.85
CA LEU A 99 -18.83 -13.11 18.46
C LEU A 99 -17.62 -12.84 17.55
N LEU A 100 -17.75 -11.91 16.61
CA LEU A 100 -16.69 -11.55 15.68
C LEU A 100 -15.65 -10.59 16.28
N GLY A 101 -15.87 -10.04 17.48
CA GLY A 101 -15.00 -9.07 18.13
C GLY A 101 -15.23 -7.62 17.68
N GLY A 102 -16.48 -7.27 17.40
CA GLY A 102 -16.94 -5.95 16.96
C GLY A 102 -17.36 -5.87 15.49
N GLY A 103 -17.61 -7.00 14.83
CA GLY A 103 -18.02 -7.07 13.42
C GLY A 103 -16.91 -7.53 12.45
N ILE A 104 -17.18 -7.45 11.15
CA ILE A 104 -16.32 -7.94 10.05
C ILE A 104 -15.11 -7.01 9.85
N GLU A 105 -13.90 -7.53 10.01
CA GLU A 105 -12.65 -6.76 9.93
C GLU A 105 -12.25 -6.45 8.48
N THR A 106 -11.91 -5.18 8.21
CA THR A 106 -11.34 -4.77 6.92
C THR A 106 -9.92 -5.33 6.75
N LYS A 107 -9.50 -5.56 5.49
CA LYS A 107 -8.19 -6.17 5.15
C LYS A 107 -8.04 -7.63 5.59
N MET A 108 -9.14 -8.30 5.90
CA MET A 108 -9.21 -9.74 6.22
C MET A 108 -10.30 -10.39 5.36
N ILE A 109 -10.16 -11.68 5.08
CA ILE A 109 -11.19 -12.49 4.44
C ILE A 109 -12.01 -13.16 5.54
N THR A 110 -13.33 -13.02 5.49
CA THR A 110 -14.27 -13.69 6.41
C THR A 110 -15.27 -14.49 5.57
N GLU A 111 -15.39 -15.78 5.85
CA GLU A 111 -16.28 -16.70 5.13
C GLU A 111 -17.43 -17.17 6.03
N PHE A 112 -18.63 -17.28 5.46
CA PHE A 112 -19.80 -17.88 6.10
C PHE A 112 -20.27 -19.05 5.24
N PHE A 113 -20.48 -20.20 5.85
CA PHE A 113 -21.00 -21.40 5.19
C PHE A 113 -22.11 -22.04 6.04
N GLY A 114 -23.06 -22.71 5.38
CA GLY A 114 -24.19 -23.36 6.02
C GLY A 114 -25.11 -24.03 5.00
N GLU A 115 -26.10 -24.79 5.49
CA GLU A 115 -27.17 -25.33 4.64
C GLU A 115 -27.97 -24.19 3.97
N PHE A 116 -28.69 -24.50 2.89
CA PHE A 116 -29.60 -23.55 2.29
C PHE A 116 -30.64 -23.09 3.33
N GLY A 117 -30.79 -21.77 3.47
CA GLY A 117 -31.72 -21.12 4.37
C GLY A 117 -32.89 -20.50 3.61
#